data_AF-A0A0E3SE87-F1
#
_entry.id   AF-A0A0E3SE87-F1
#
_cell.length_a   1.000
_cell.length_b   1.000
_cell.length_c   1.000
_cell.angle_alpha   90.00
_cell.angle_beta   90.00
_cell.angle_gamma   90.00
#
_symmetry.space_group_name_H-M   'P 1'
#
loop_
_entity.id
_entity.type
_entity.pdbx_description
1 polymer ?
#
loop_
_entity_poly.entity_id
_entity_poly.type
_entity_poly.pdbx_seq_one_letter_code
_entity_poly.pdbx_strand_id
1 'polypeptide(L)'
;MLPILWMTYKPGKALSYWLTHTILWEVFGAVVLGAVIGYLAGYLLKIALSKKTIDESSYATYTVALALIVLASVKLVGADGILEVFAAGKTFSITSTVEERRDEDRIVEGIDLFFTIPIFTLLGLVVPWQEWMKFRGAGLLVAF
;
A
#
# COMPACT_ATOMS: atom_id res chain seq x y z
N MET A 1 -6.23 -12.51 -10.74
CA MET A 1 -6.44 -12.89 -12.16
C MET A 1 -6.45 -14.40 -12.45
N LEU A 2 -6.08 -15.26 -11.49
CA LEU A 2 -6.00 -16.72 -11.64
C LEU A 2 -7.33 -17.43 -12.04
N PRO A 3 -8.51 -17.08 -11.46
CA PRO A 3 -9.77 -17.74 -11.83
C PRO A 3 -10.18 -17.54 -13.30
N ILE A 4 -9.78 -16.41 -13.90
CA ILE A 4 -10.12 -16.08 -15.29
C ILE A 4 -9.23 -16.83 -16.29
N LEU A 5 -7.97 -17.11 -15.92
CA LEU A 5 -7.02 -17.86 -16.74
C LEU A 5 -7.35 -19.36 -16.80
N TRP A 6 -7.96 -19.90 -15.74
CA TRP A 6 -8.47 -21.28 -15.74
C TRP A 6 -9.65 -21.51 -16.68
N MET A 7 -10.41 -20.47 -17.02
CA MET A 7 -11.52 -20.57 -17.99
C MET A 7 -11.05 -20.54 -19.44
N THR A 8 -9.80 -20.16 -19.72
CA THR A 8 -9.27 -19.96 -21.08
C THR A 8 -8.13 -20.91 -21.47
N TYR A 9 -7.42 -21.53 -20.51
CA TYR A 9 -6.27 -22.40 -20.78
C TYR A 9 -6.28 -23.71 -19.98
N LYS A 10 -5.59 -24.74 -20.51
CA LYS A 10 -5.33 -26.00 -19.78
C LYS A 10 -4.64 -25.70 -18.43
N PRO A 11 -5.10 -26.28 -17.31
CA PRO A 11 -4.77 -25.85 -15.94
C PRO A 11 -3.27 -25.86 -15.62
N GLY A 12 -2.49 -26.80 -16.18
CA GLY A 12 -1.04 -26.87 -15.95
C GLY A 12 -0.22 -25.73 -16.57
N LYS A 13 -0.60 -25.24 -17.76
CA LYS A 13 0.10 -24.12 -18.42
C LYS A 13 -0.34 -22.78 -17.85
N ALA A 14 -1.63 -22.63 -17.52
CA ALA A 14 -2.18 -21.45 -16.87
C ALA A 14 -1.51 -21.15 -15.52
N LEU A 15 -1.25 -22.19 -14.73
CA LEU A 15 -0.56 -22.06 -13.44
C LEU A 15 0.90 -21.61 -13.61
N SER A 16 1.63 -22.21 -14.55
CA SER A 16 3.04 -21.84 -14.81
C SER A 16 3.17 -20.40 -15.34
N TYR A 17 2.28 -19.98 -16.23
CA TYR A 17 2.31 -18.63 -16.80
C TYR A 17 1.94 -17.59 -15.74
N TRP A 18 0.91 -17.85 -14.94
CA TRP A 18 0.52 -16.97 -13.85
C TRP A 18 1.62 -16.85 -12.77
N LEU A 19 2.24 -17.97 -12.39
CA LEU A 19 3.34 -17.97 -11.43
C LEU A 19 4.54 -17.16 -11.95
N THR A 20 4.91 -17.35 -13.22
CA THR A 20 6.13 -16.73 -13.77
C THR A 20 5.90 -15.27 -14.18
N HIS A 21 4.71 -14.92 -14.65
CA HIS A 21 4.44 -13.56 -15.14
C HIS A 21 3.89 -12.65 -14.04
N THR A 22 2.83 -13.06 -13.33
CA THR A 22 2.23 -12.25 -12.27
C THR A 22 3.12 -12.20 -11.03
N ILE A 23 3.57 -13.35 -10.51
CA ILE A 23 4.41 -13.33 -9.30
C ILE A 23 5.84 -12.90 -9.64
N LEU A 24 6.48 -13.45 -10.67
CA LEU A 24 7.89 -13.14 -10.87
C LEU A 24 8.15 -11.76 -11.47
N TRP A 25 7.25 -11.21 -12.30
CA TRP A 25 7.48 -9.91 -12.94
C TRP A 25 6.76 -8.77 -12.23
N GLU A 26 5.46 -8.89 -11.96
CA GLU A 26 4.70 -7.80 -11.34
C GLU A 26 5.10 -7.60 -9.87
N VAL A 27 5.20 -8.67 -9.08
CA VAL A 27 5.61 -8.55 -7.66
C VAL A 27 7.06 -8.15 -7.53
N PHE A 28 7.97 -8.81 -8.25
CA PHE A 28 9.40 -8.46 -8.18
C PHE A 28 9.66 -7.04 -8.69
N GLY A 29 9.03 -6.66 -9.80
CA GLY A 29 9.13 -5.32 -10.37
C GLY A 29 8.63 -4.25 -9.40
N ALA A 30 7.46 -4.46 -8.78
CA ALA A 30 6.91 -3.58 -7.76
C ALA A 30 7.85 -3.45 -6.55
N VAL A 31 8.41 -4.56 -6.06
CA VAL A 31 9.33 -4.54 -4.91
C VAL A 31 10.63 -3.79 -5.26
N VAL A 32 11.21 -4.05 -6.43
CA VAL A 32 12.46 -3.39 -6.86
C VAL A 32 12.24 -1.90 -7.08
N LEU A 33 11.18 -1.51 -7.79
CA LEU A 33 10.87 -0.09 -8.02
C LEU A 33 10.60 0.64 -6.71
N GLY A 34 9.77 0.07 -5.85
CA GLY A 34 9.48 0.62 -4.53
C GLY A 34 10.75 0.78 -3.70
N ALA A 35 11.59 -0.26 -3.63
CA ALA A 35 12.84 -0.21 -2.90
C ALA A 35 13.80 0.85 -3.43
N VAL A 36 13.93 1.00 -4.75
CA VAL A 36 14.77 2.04 -5.37
C VAL A 36 14.27 3.44 -5.03
N ILE A 37 12.96 3.70 -5.18
CA ILE A 37 12.37 5.01 -4.85
C ILE A 37 12.54 5.32 -3.36
N GLY A 38 12.25 4.35 -2.48
CA GLY A 38 12.39 4.49 -1.04
C GLY A 38 13.83 4.75 -0.59
N TYR A 39 14.80 4.06 -1.20
CA TYR A 39 16.22 4.27 -0.93
C TYR A 39 16.68 5.67 -1.36
N LEU A 40 16.33 6.08 -2.60
CA LEU A 40 16.68 7.40 -3.13
C LEU A 40 16.08 8.51 -2.26
N ALA A 41 14.82 8.36 -1.84
CA ALA A 41 14.17 9.31 -0.96
C ALA A 41 14.84 9.38 0.42
N GLY A 42 15.22 8.24 1.01
CA GLY A 42 15.96 8.23 2.28
C GLY A 42 17.33 8.90 2.15
N TYR A 43 18.03 8.65 1.05
CA TYR A 43 19.34 9.25 0.78
C TYR A 43 19.24 10.77 0.57
N LEU A 44 18.26 11.23 -0.23
CA LEU A 44 18.00 12.65 -0.46
C LEU A 44 17.65 13.39 0.83
N LEU A 45 16.84 12.76 1.70
CA LEU A 45 16.48 13.32 2.99
C LEU A 45 17.70 13.51 3.89
N LYS A 46 18.58 12.51 3.96
CA LYS A 46 19.83 12.61 4.72
C LYS A 46 20.73 13.75 4.23
N ILE A 47 20.81 13.96 2.92
CA ILE A 47 21.54 15.09 2.33
C ILE A 47 20.87 16.42 2.72
N ALA A 48 19.55 16.52 2.62
CA ALA A 48 18.81 17.74 2.94
C ALA A 48 18.95 18.13 4.42
N LEU A 49 18.91 17.15 5.33
CA LEU A 49 19.15 17.33 6.76
C LEU A 49 20.59 17.77 7.03
N SER A 50 21.59 17.15 6.39
CA SER A 50 22.99 17.55 6.53
C SER A 50 23.27 19.00 6.09
N LYS A 51 22.46 19.50 5.15
CA LYS A 51 22.51 20.88 4.64
C LYS A 51 21.61 21.84 5.42
N LYS A 52 20.93 21.40 6.48
CA LYS A 52 19.91 22.17 7.23
C LYS A 52 18.84 22.81 6.33
N THR A 53 18.48 22.13 5.24
CA THR A 53 17.46 22.62 4.30
C THR A 53 16.05 22.23 4.75
N ILE A 54 15.91 21.21 5.59
CA ILE A 54 14.65 20.69 6.13
C ILE A 54 14.73 20.72 7.65
N ASP A 55 13.73 21.33 8.29
CA ASP A 55 13.49 21.25 9.73
C ASP A 55 12.67 19.99 10.07
N GLU A 56 12.82 19.46 11.29
CA GLU A 56 12.10 18.27 11.79
C GLU A 56 10.57 18.36 11.60
N SER A 57 10.00 19.56 11.68
CA SER A 57 8.57 19.81 11.46
C SER A 57 8.08 19.52 10.04
N SER A 58 8.99 19.52 9.05
CA SER A 58 8.66 19.27 7.64
C SER A 58 8.78 17.80 7.24
N TYR A 59 9.14 16.92 8.18
CA TYR A 59 9.36 15.50 7.92
C TYR A 59 8.09 14.77 7.47
N ALA A 60 6.95 15.03 8.13
CA ALA A 60 5.66 14.45 7.73
C ALA A 60 5.24 14.86 6.31
N THR A 61 5.51 16.10 5.91
CA THR A 61 5.24 16.55 4.54
C THR A 61 6.11 15.80 3.53
N TYR A 62 7.37 15.54 3.86
CA TYR A 62 8.28 14.77 3.02
C TYR A 62 7.80 13.34 2.80
N THR A 63 7.36 12.66 3.86
CA THR A 63 6.91 11.26 3.78
C THR A 63 5.56 11.12 3.10
N VAL A 64 4.65 12.08 3.29
CA VAL A 64 3.40 12.17 2.52
C VAL A 64 3.70 12.39 1.02
N ALA A 65 4.63 13.29 0.68
CA ALA A 65 5.03 13.51 -0.71
C ALA A 65 5.66 12.24 -1.31
N LEU A 66 6.51 11.53 -0.56
CA LEU A 66 7.06 10.24 -0.96
C LEU A 66 5.95 9.21 -1.22
N ALA A 67 4.97 9.08 -0.32
CA ALA A 67 3.85 8.17 -0.48
C ALA A 67 3.05 8.49 -1.77
N LEU A 68 2.81 9.76 -2.07
CA LEU A 68 2.15 10.20 -3.30
C LEU A 68 2.98 9.89 -4.55
N ILE A 69 4.30 10.08 -4.51
CA ILE A 69 5.20 9.74 -5.63
C ILE A 69 5.19 8.24 -5.90
N VAL A 70 5.24 7.41 -4.86
CA VAL A 70 5.18 5.95 -5.02
C VAL A 70 3.81 5.53 -5.57
N LEU A 71 2.72 6.06 -5.03
CA LEU A 71 1.37 5.81 -5.54
C LEU A 71 1.17 6.27 -7.00
N ALA A 72 1.78 7.40 -7.38
CA ALA A 72 1.77 7.86 -8.76
C ALA A 72 2.59 6.92 -9.68
N SER A 73 3.73 6.44 -9.20
CA SER A 73 4.60 5.50 -9.93
C SER A 73 3.88 4.18 -10.20
N VAL A 74 3.22 3.62 -9.19
CA VAL A 74 2.33 2.45 -9.32
C VAL A 74 1.33 2.63 -10.45
N LYS A 75 0.63 3.77 -10.48
CA LYS A 75 -0.40 4.04 -11.49
C LYS A 75 0.16 4.13 -12.90
N LEU A 76 1.39 4.62 -13.06
CA LEU A 76 2.07 4.68 -14.36
C LEU A 76 2.51 3.30 -14.84
N VAL A 77 2.90 2.42 -13.91
CA VAL A 77 3.33 1.05 -14.22
C VAL A 77 2.12 0.12 -14.47
N GLY A 78 0.93 0.48 -13.98
CA GLY A 78 -0.28 -0.33 -14.14
C GLY A 78 -0.32 -1.57 -13.24
N ALA A 79 0.47 -1.57 -12.16
CA ALA A 79 0.59 -2.68 -11.21
C ALA A 79 -0.28 -2.47 -9.95
N ASP A 80 -0.51 -3.54 -9.18
CA ASP A 80 -1.15 -3.48 -7.87
C ASP A 80 -0.17 -2.92 -6.82
N GLY A 81 -0.32 -1.63 -6.48
CA GLY A 81 0.72 -0.85 -5.80
C GLY A 81 0.99 -1.09 -4.33
N ILE A 82 0.26 -1.98 -3.67
CA ILE A 82 0.39 -2.18 -2.22
C ILE A 82 1.81 -2.65 -1.88
N LEU A 83 2.37 -3.57 -2.66
CA LEU A 83 3.71 -4.11 -2.45
C LEU A 83 4.81 -3.08 -2.75
N GLU A 84 4.60 -2.24 -3.75
CA GLU A 84 5.54 -1.15 -4.11
C GLU A 84 5.63 -0.12 -2.99
N VAL A 85 4.48 0.36 -2.49
CA VAL A 85 4.40 1.29 -1.35
C VAL A 85 5.06 0.69 -0.10
N PHE A 86 4.81 -0.60 0.16
CA PHE A 86 5.41 -1.28 1.31
C PHE A 86 6.94 -1.40 1.19
N ALA A 87 7.45 -1.80 0.01
CA ALA A 87 8.87 -1.90 -0.24
C ALA A 87 9.58 -0.53 -0.15
N ALA A 88 8.94 0.52 -0.66
CA ALA A 88 9.42 1.89 -0.54
C ALA A 88 9.48 2.34 0.92
N GLY A 89 8.40 2.14 1.68
CA GLY A 89 8.34 2.47 3.11
C GLY A 89 9.39 1.71 3.92
N LYS A 90 9.59 0.41 3.64
CA LYS A 90 10.60 -0.39 4.34
C LYS A 90 12.02 0.11 4.06
N THR A 91 12.33 0.42 2.81
CA THR A 91 13.68 0.87 2.41
C THR A 91 13.97 2.28 2.89
N PHE A 92 12.97 3.16 2.82
CA PHE A 92 12.99 4.49 3.41
C PHE A 92 13.27 4.43 4.92
N SER A 93 12.54 3.55 5.63
CA SER A 93 12.69 3.30 7.07
C SER A 93 14.03 2.68 7.47
N ILE A 94 14.80 2.07 6.56
CA ILE A 94 16.17 1.64 6.89
C ILE A 94 17.16 2.81 6.78
N THR A 95 16.81 3.82 5.98
CA THR A 95 17.71 4.91 5.61
C THR A 95 17.54 6.15 6.49
N SER A 96 16.36 6.36 7.08
CA SER A 96 16.05 7.48 7.98
C SER A 96 16.43 7.24 9.45
N THR A 97 16.74 8.30 10.20
CA THR A 97 17.17 8.23 11.62
C THR A 97 15.96 8.10 12.57
N VAL A 98 16.17 7.74 13.84
CA VAL A 98 15.11 7.51 14.83
C VAL A 98 14.55 8.81 15.43
N GLU A 99 15.37 9.83 15.67
CA GLU A 99 14.89 11.15 16.16
C GLU A 99 13.86 11.78 15.20
N GLU A 100 14.11 11.68 13.90
CA GLU A 100 13.29 12.26 12.83
C GLU A 100 11.83 11.74 12.77
N ARG A 101 11.52 10.61 13.42
CA ARG A 101 10.23 9.91 13.28
C ARG A 101 9.18 10.31 14.30
N ARG A 102 9.58 10.79 15.48
CA ARG A 102 8.64 10.96 16.61
C ARG A 102 7.55 11.99 16.35
N ASP A 103 7.87 13.10 15.70
CA ASP A 103 6.89 14.12 15.36
C ASP A 103 6.08 13.77 14.11
N GLU A 104 6.66 13.01 13.19
CA GLU A 104 5.95 12.46 12.04
C GLU A 104 4.85 11.49 12.47
N ASP A 105 5.18 10.52 13.32
CA ASP A 105 4.27 9.45 13.71
C ASP A 105 2.96 10.02 14.23
N ARG A 106 3.02 11.10 15.02
CA ARG A 106 1.83 11.81 15.54
C ARG A 106 0.97 12.42 14.43
N ILE A 107 1.59 13.00 13.41
CA ILE A 107 0.87 13.63 12.29
C ILE A 107 0.24 12.55 11.40
N VAL A 108 0.99 11.50 11.08
CA VAL A 108 0.53 10.38 10.25
C VAL A 108 -0.61 9.63 10.95
N GLU A 109 -0.50 9.37 12.25
CA GLU A 109 -1.58 8.78 13.06
C GLU A 109 -2.83 9.68 13.07
N GLY A 110 -2.64 11.00 13.21
CA GLY A 110 -3.74 11.95 13.12
C GLY A 110 -4.45 11.91 11.76
N ILE A 111 -3.71 11.77 10.66
CA ILE A 111 -4.25 11.61 9.31
C ILE A 111 -4.99 10.28 9.18
N ASP A 112 -4.41 9.18 9.67
CA ASP A 112 -5.03 7.86 9.63
C ASP A 112 -6.40 7.85 10.34
N LEU A 113 -6.46 8.38 11.56
CA LEU A 113 -7.72 8.50 12.31
C LEU A 113 -8.72 9.41 11.58
N PHE A 114 -8.25 10.51 10.99
CA PHE A 114 -9.10 11.45 10.26
C PHE A 114 -9.79 10.81 9.05
N PHE A 115 -9.15 9.88 8.35
CA PHE A 115 -9.76 9.15 7.24
C PHE A 115 -10.54 7.91 7.70
N THR A 116 -9.98 7.14 8.64
CA THR A 116 -10.56 5.89 9.11
C THR A 116 -11.95 6.11 9.73
N ILE A 117 -12.11 7.08 10.62
CA ILE A 117 -13.40 7.34 11.29
C ILE A 117 -14.55 7.61 10.30
N PRO A 118 -14.47 8.60 9.38
CA PRO A 118 -15.55 8.88 8.45
C PRO A 118 -15.75 7.76 7.42
N ILE A 119 -14.70 7.11 6.94
CA ILE A 119 -14.83 5.99 6.00
C ILE A 119 -15.64 4.86 6.64
N PHE A 120 -15.28 4.43 7.86
CA PHE A 120 -16.02 3.38 8.56
C PHE A 120 -17.44 3.82 8.96
N THR A 121 -17.63 5.10 9.29
CA THR A 121 -18.96 5.66 9.58
C THR A 121 -19.87 5.60 8.35
N LEU A 122 -19.37 6.04 7.19
CA LEU A 122 -20.09 5.98 5.92
C LEU A 122 -20.36 4.55 5.49
N LEU A 123 -19.37 3.66 5.64
CA LEU A 123 -19.53 2.25 5.36
C LEU A 123 -20.64 1.66 6.25
N GLY A 124 -20.63 1.94 7.56
CA GLY A 124 -21.68 1.51 8.48
C GLY A 124 -23.07 2.05 8.12
N LEU A 125 -23.17 3.23 7.52
CA LEU A 125 -24.44 3.81 7.07
C LEU A 125 -24.96 3.17 5.78
N VAL A 126 -24.06 2.84 4.84
CA VAL A 126 -24.40 2.29 3.51
C VAL A 126 -24.67 0.79 3.57
N VAL A 127 -24.17 0.08 4.59
CA VAL A 127 -24.38 -1.37 4.75
C VAL A 127 -25.88 -1.71 4.77
N PRO A 128 -26.35 -2.69 3.94
CA PRO A 128 -27.74 -3.08 3.86
C PRO A 128 -28.12 -4.03 5.01
N TRP A 129 -28.14 -3.51 6.24
CA TRP A 129 -28.39 -4.28 7.47
C TRP A 129 -29.65 -5.14 7.40
N GLN A 130 -30.71 -4.64 6.75
CA GLN A 130 -31.97 -5.38 6.62
C GLN A 130 -31.87 -6.59 5.68
N GLU A 131 -31.10 -6.52 4.60
CA GLU A 131 -30.89 -7.64 3.69
C GLU A 131 -30.04 -8.72 4.35
N TRP A 132 -29.02 -8.32 5.11
CA TRP A 132 -28.20 -9.24 5.90
C TRP A 132 -29.01 -9.94 6.99
N MET A 133 -29.90 -9.21 7.67
CA MET A 133 -30.81 -9.82 8.65
C MET A 133 -31.80 -10.80 8.03
N LYS A 134 -32.27 -10.56 6.79
CA LYS A 134 -33.10 -11.51 6.04
C LYS A 134 -32.33 -12.77 5.65
N PHE A 135 -31.07 -12.64 5.27
CA PHE A 135 -30.20 -13.77 4.93
C PHE A 135 -29.74 -14.59 6.15
N ARG A 136 -29.95 -14.09 7.37
CA ARG A 136 -29.50 -14.71 8.63
C ARG A 136 -30.07 -16.12 8.86
N GLY A 137 -31.24 -16.43 8.32
CA GLY A 137 -31.85 -17.78 8.38
C GLY A 137 -31.27 -18.78 7.37
N ALA A 138 -30.84 -18.32 6.19
CA ALA A 138 -30.23 -19.17 5.15
C ALA A 138 -28.71 -19.31 5.34
N GLY A 139 -28.04 -18.27 5.82
CA GLY A 139 -26.59 -18.25 6.04
C GLY A 139 -26.10 -19.20 7.14
N LEU A 140 -26.93 -19.48 8.15
CA LEU A 140 -26.64 -20.50 9.18
C LEU A 140 -26.68 -21.93 8.64
N LEU A 141 -27.43 -22.20 7.55
CA LEU A 141 -27.51 -23.52 6.93
C LEU A 141 -26.36 -23.82 5.96
N VAL A 142 -25.64 -22.79 5.49
CA VAL A 142 -24.47 -22.93 4.59
C VAL A 142 -23.15 -22.95 5.39
N ALA A 143 -23.22 -22.58 6.69
CA ALA A 143 -22.07 -22.58 7.60
C ALA A 143 -21.89 -23.92 8.36
N PHE A 144 -22.74 -24.92 8.12
CA PHE A 144 -22.65 -26.28 8.66
C PHE A 144 -22.66 -27.32 7.56
#